data_AF-A0A447MY94-F1
#
_entry.id   AF-A0A447MY94-F1
#
_cell.length_a   1.000
_cell.length_b   1.000
_cell.length_c   1.000
_cell.angle_alpha   90.00
_cell.angle_beta   90.00
_cell.angle_gamma   90.00
#
_symmetry.space_group_name_H-M   'P 1'
#
loop_
_entity.id
_entity.type
_entity.pdbx_description
1 polymer ?
#
loop_
_entity_poly.entity_id
_entity_poly.type
_entity_poly.pdbx_seq_one_letter_code
_entity_poly.pdbx_strand_id
1 'polypeptide(L)'
;MDKVLTHGWAYGHGGTALHGKHLLWAVTTGGGENHFAIGSHPGFDVLSQPLQATALYCGLKWLSPFAMHCTFICDDDTLQAQARSV
;
A
#
# COMPACT_ATOMS: atom_id res chain seq x y z
N MET A 1 4.68 10.99 5.57
CA MET A 1 3.22 11.14 5.79
C MET A 1 2.95 12.35 6.69
N ASP A 2 3.60 12.40 7.85
CA ASP A 2 3.36 13.35 8.95
C ASP A 2 3.55 14.84 8.62
N LYS A 3 4.32 15.16 7.57
CA LYS A 3 4.60 16.56 7.19
C LYS A 3 3.64 17.13 6.15
N VAL A 4 2.99 16.28 5.36
CA VAL A 4 2.20 16.68 4.20
C VAL A 4 0.72 16.42 4.42
N LEU A 5 0.37 15.31 5.09
CA LEU A 5 -1.00 15.05 5.49
C LEU A 5 -1.28 15.85 6.76
N THR A 6 -1.61 17.14 6.61
CA THR A 6 -1.80 18.08 7.72
C THR A 6 -3.27 18.41 7.96
N HIS A 7 -3.59 18.78 9.20
CA HIS A 7 -4.90 19.30 9.58
C HIS A 7 -5.27 20.55 8.76
N GLY A 8 -6.53 20.68 8.36
CA GLY A 8 -7.03 21.79 7.55
C GLY A 8 -6.73 21.67 6.06
N TRP A 9 -6.00 20.63 5.64
CA TRP A 9 -5.72 20.34 4.22
C TRP A 9 -6.08 18.91 3.84
N ALA A 10 -5.48 17.91 4.48
CA ALA A 10 -5.72 16.49 4.21
C ALA A 10 -6.83 15.88 5.09
N TYR A 11 -7.01 16.41 6.30
CA TYR A 11 -8.00 15.95 7.26
C TYR A 11 -8.43 17.10 8.20
N GLY A 12 -9.40 16.84 9.07
CA GLY A 12 -9.89 17.83 10.03
C GLY A 12 -10.76 18.91 9.39
N HIS A 13 -11.09 19.97 10.14
CA HIS A 13 -12.02 20.99 9.65
C HIS A 13 -11.48 21.68 8.39
N GLY A 14 -12.24 21.63 7.29
CA GLY A 14 -11.85 22.18 5.98
C GLY A 14 -10.83 21.34 5.20
N GLY A 15 -10.31 20.25 5.76
CA GLY A 15 -9.29 19.41 5.12
C GLY A 15 -9.86 18.38 4.14
N THR A 16 -10.34 18.85 2.98
CA THR A 16 -10.97 18.01 1.96
C THR A 16 -10.15 17.85 0.68
N ALA A 17 -8.90 18.30 0.66
CA ALA A 17 -8.08 18.39 -0.57
C ALA A 17 -7.87 17.02 -1.25
N LEU A 18 -7.93 15.93 -0.47
CA LEU A 18 -7.70 14.57 -0.93
C LEU A 18 -8.99 13.75 -1.14
N HIS A 19 -10.15 14.31 -0.78
CA HIS A 19 -11.42 13.58 -0.83
C HIS A 19 -11.73 13.05 -2.24
N GLY A 20 -12.04 11.76 -2.31
CA GLY A 20 -12.44 11.09 -3.56
C GLY A 20 -11.30 10.74 -4.51
N LYS A 21 -10.06 11.18 -4.24
CA LYS A 21 -8.87 10.73 -4.98
C LYS A 21 -8.52 9.29 -4.58
N HIS A 22 -7.80 8.58 -5.45
CA HIS A 22 -7.41 7.19 -5.20
C HIS A 22 -6.00 7.11 -4.61
N LEU A 23 -5.78 6.10 -3.75
CA LEU A 23 -4.46 5.74 -3.26
C LEU A 23 -4.20 4.26 -3.58
N LEU A 24 -3.12 4.03 -4.32
CA LEU A 24 -2.58 2.71 -4.63
C LEU A 24 -1.30 2.51 -3.83
N TRP A 25 -1.21 1.39 -3.12
CA TRP A 25 0.04 0.93 -2.55
C TRP A 25 0.70 -0.06 -3.50
N ALA A 26 1.76 0.37 -4.18
CA ALA A 26 2.61 -0.47 -5.01
C ALA A 26 3.91 -0.78 -4.26
N VAL A 27 4.18 -2.06 -4.00
CA VAL A 27 5.24 -2.49 -3.06
C VAL A 27 5.94 -3.75 -3.53
N THR A 28 7.25 -3.82 -3.31
CA THR A 28 8.09 -4.98 -3.59
C THR A 28 8.58 -5.61 -2.30
N THR A 29 8.67 -6.94 -2.25
CA THR A 29 9.23 -7.67 -1.10
C THR A 29 10.30 -8.67 -1.54
N GLY A 30 11.32 -8.84 -0.70
CA GLY A 30 12.37 -9.85 -0.92
C GLY A 30 11.82 -11.27 -0.83
N GLY A 31 11.13 -11.57 0.27
CA GLY A 31 10.49 -12.86 0.51
C GLY A 31 9.19 -13.05 -0.28
N GLY A 32 8.79 -14.31 -0.43
CA GLY A 32 7.46 -14.71 -0.92
C GLY A 32 6.36 -14.58 0.14
N GLU A 33 5.12 -14.91 -0.21
CA GLU A 33 3.97 -14.84 0.71
C GLU A 33 4.20 -15.60 2.02
N ASN A 34 4.82 -16.78 1.96
CA ASN A 34 5.13 -17.60 3.13
C ASN A 34 6.03 -16.90 4.16
N HIS A 35 6.82 -15.90 3.75
CA HIS A 35 7.64 -15.12 4.69
C HIS A 35 6.79 -14.24 5.61
N PHE A 36 5.55 -13.96 5.24
CA PHE A 36 4.60 -13.17 6.03
C PHE A 36 3.70 -14.04 6.93
N ALA A 37 3.90 -15.36 6.97
CA ALA A 37 3.24 -16.28 7.89
C ALA A 37 3.83 -16.21 9.32
N ILE A 38 3.99 -15.00 9.85
CA ILE A 38 4.69 -14.73 11.12
C ILE A 38 3.87 -13.80 12.02
N GLY A 39 4.08 -13.91 13.34
CA GLY A 39 3.44 -13.06 14.34
C GLY A 39 2.02 -13.49 14.71
N SER A 40 1.33 -12.65 15.49
CA SER A 40 -0.04 -12.92 15.97
C SER A 40 -1.13 -12.67 14.92
N HIS A 41 -0.80 -11.91 13.87
CA HIS A 41 -1.68 -11.62 12.74
C HIS A 41 -0.88 -11.83 11.44
N PRO A 42 -0.71 -13.09 11.00
CA PRO A 42 0.04 -13.41 9.79
C PRO A 42 -0.71 -12.99 8.53
N GLY A 43 0.02 -12.88 7.41
CA GLY A 43 -0.52 -12.48 6.11
C GLY A 43 0.04 -11.15 5.63
N PHE A 44 0.38 -11.06 4.34
CA PHE A 44 0.95 -9.83 3.77
C PHE A 44 -0.08 -8.69 3.73
N ASP A 45 -1.34 -9.01 3.47
CA ASP A 45 -2.46 -8.09 3.41
C ASP A 45 -2.65 -7.30 4.72
N VAL A 46 -2.41 -7.94 5.87
CA VAL A 46 -2.47 -7.31 7.20
C VAL A 46 -1.52 -6.12 7.32
N LEU A 47 -0.37 -6.17 6.64
CA LEU A 47 0.62 -5.08 6.69
C LEU A 47 0.14 -3.79 6.02
N SER A 48 -0.88 -3.88 5.16
CA SER A 48 -1.47 -2.70 4.52
C SER A 48 -2.33 -1.85 5.45
N GLN A 49 -2.73 -2.40 6.60
CA GLN A 49 -3.76 -1.82 7.47
C GLN A 49 -3.46 -0.37 7.90
N PRO A 50 -2.24 0.02 8.30
CA PRO A 50 -1.95 1.41 8.67
C PRO A 50 -2.08 2.39 7.48
N LEU A 51 -1.73 1.94 6.26
CA LEU A 51 -1.83 2.76 5.05
C LEU A 51 -3.28 2.88 4.59
N GLN A 52 -4.05 1.80 4.67
CA GLN A 52 -5.49 1.83 4.39
C GLN A 52 -6.21 2.75 5.39
N ALA A 53 -5.91 2.64 6.68
CA ALA A 53 -6.48 3.51 7.71
C ALA A 53 -6.16 4.99 7.44
N THR A 54 -4.94 5.30 7.01
CA THR A 54 -4.54 6.64 6.59
C THR A 54 -5.38 7.15 5.42
N ALA A 55 -5.53 6.32 4.38
CA ALA A 55 -6.29 6.69 3.19
C ALA A 55 -7.74 7.04 3.56
N LEU A 56 -8.39 6.19 4.34
CA LEU A 56 -9.76 6.41 4.82
C LEU A 56 -9.86 7.67 5.68
N TYR A 57 -8.90 7.90 6.58
CA TYR A 57 -8.88 9.09 7.43
C TYR A 57 -8.75 10.40 6.64
N CYS A 58 -8.04 10.39 5.50
CA CYS A 58 -7.91 11.54 4.60
C CYS A 58 -8.96 11.59 3.49
N GLY A 59 -10.00 10.73 3.54
CA GLY A 59 -11.06 10.66 2.54
C GLY A 59 -10.65 10.14 1.16
N LEU A 60 -9.51 9.44 1.07
CA LEU A 60 -9.05 8.78 -0.13
C LEU A 60 -9.79 7.44 -0.35
N LYS A 61 -9.90 7.05 -1.62
CA LYS A 61 -10.37 5.72 -2.03
C LYS A 61 -9.18 4.76 -2.10
N TRP A 62 -9.12 3.83 -1.15
CA TRP A 62 -8.11 2.77 -1.14
C TRP A 62 -8.33 1.79 -2.29
N LEU A 63 -7.30 1.53 -3.07
CA LEU A 63 -7.29 0.52 -4.12
C LEU A 63 -6.63 -0.77 -3.63
N SER A 64 -6.98 -1.90 -4.25
CA SER A 64 -6.26 -3.16 -4.02
C SER A 64 -4.76 -2.96 -4.24
N PRO A 65 -3.90 -3.30 -3.25
CA PRO A 65 -2.46 -3.15 -3.39
C PRO A 65 -1.90 -3.92 -4.58
N PHE A 66 -0.88 -3.34 -5.21
CA PHE A 66 0.00 -4.08 -6.10
C PHE A 66 1.22 -4.55 -5.31
N ALA A 67 1.38 -5.86 -5.18
CA ALA A 67 2.47 -6.46 -4.43
C ALA A 67 3.31 -7.38 -5.32
N MET A 68 4.59 -7.07 -5.47
CA MET A 68 5.56 -7.92 -6.16
C MET A 68 6.42 -8.64 -5.11
N HIS A 69 6.25 -9.96 -5.01
CA HIS A 69 6.97 -10.78 -4.05
C HIS A 69 8.21 -11.45 -4.67
N CYS A 70 9.02 -12.13 -3.83
CA CYS A 70 10.15 -12.96 -4.25
C CYS A 70 11.28 -12.21 -4.98
N THR A 71 11.46 -10.90 -4.77
CA THR A 71 12.50 -10.12 -5.48
C THR A 71 13.93 -10.59 -5.19
N PHE A 72 14.18 -11.37 -4.14
CA PHE A 72 15.49 -12.00 -3.91
C PHE A 72 15.85 -13.12 -4.90
N ILE A 73 14.86 -13.75 -5.53
CA ILE A 73 15.04 -14.92 -6.41
C ILE A 73 14.31 -14.76 -7.76
N CYS A 74 13.80 -13.56 -8.04
CA CYS A 74 13.09 -13.24 -9.28
C CYS A 74 14.07 -13.13 -10.44
N ASP A 75 13.76 -13.76 -11.57
CA ASP A 75 14.45 -13.55 -12.83
C ASP A 75 13.87 -12.34 -13.59
N ASP A 76 14.59 -11.89 -14.62
CA ASP A 76 14.19 -10.73 -15.43
C ASP A 76 12.84 -10.96 -16.15
N ASP A 77 12.55 -12.19 -16.55
CA ASP A 77 11.30 -12.54 -17.22
C ASP A 77 10.09 -12.40 -16.29
N THR A 78 10.19 -12.87 -15.05
CA THR A 78 9.16 -12.70 -14.02
C THR A 78 8.99 -11.22 -13.66
N LEU A 79 10.09 -10.46 -13.63
CA LEU A 79 10.08 -9.03 -13.33
C LEU A 79 9.35 -8.22 -14.41
N GLN A 80 9.61 -8.54 -15.68
CA GLN A 80 8.92 -7.94 -16.83
C GLN A 80 7.44 -8.32 -16.91
N ALA A 81 7.09 -9.56 -16.56
CA ALA A 81 5.69 -10.00 -16.53
C ALA A 81 4.88 -9.21 -15.48
N GLN A 82 5.43 -9.02 -14.28
CA GLN A 82 4.79 -8.25 -13.20
C GLN A 82 4.63 -6.76 -13.54
N ALA A 83 5.60 -6.17 -14.25
CA ALA A 83 5.50 -4.78 -14.71
C ALA A 83 4.34 -4.53 -15.69
N ARG A 84 3.92 -5.55 -16.44
CA ARG A 84 2.83 -5.47 -17.43
C ARG A 84 1.45 -5.74 -16.86
N SER A 85 1.37 -6.25 -15.62
CA SER A 85 0.10 -6.54 -14.94
C SER A 85 -0.49 -5.38 -14.15
N VAL A 86 0.13 -4.19 -14.22
CA VAL A 86 -0.26 -2.96 -13.49
C VAL A 86 -1.04 -2.00 -14.37
#